data_AF-A0A820QPU5-F1
#
_entry.id   AF-A0A820QPU5-F1
#
_cell.length_a   1.000
_cell.length_b   1.000
_cell.length_c   1.000
_cell.angle_alpha   90.00
_cell.angle_beta   90.00
_cell.angle_gamma   90.00
#
_symmetry.space_group_name_H-M   'P 1'
#
loop_
_entity.id
_entity.type
_entity.pdbx_description
1 polymer ?
#
loop_
_entity_poly.entity_id
_entity_poly.type
_entity_poly.pdbx_seq_one_letter_code
_entity_poly.pdbx_strand_id
1 'polypeptide(L)'
;EDIDYHSILRYIWASESTIDIEQIFKIARPNEDERLRKRNLNNHYLLWHGTSICNLISILTRGLLVGSLVANATGSLFGKGIYTADVFKKSLGYCSGVKQNDNERCFMLLCEVALGNIKEVGASRVQTNDDDDDEEDEDEVKDDDAVLD
;
A
#
# COMPACT_ATOMS: atom_id res chain seq x y z
N GLU A 1 11.31 -13.00 -23.15
CA GLU A 1 11.53 -13.14 -21.70
C GLU A 1 12.58 -12.16 -21.20
N ASP A 2 13.77 -12.08 -21.80
CA ASP A 2 14.83 -11.16 -21.34
C ASP A 2 14.47 -9.66 -21.38
N ILE A 3 13.75 -9.18 -22.40
CA ILE A 3 13.43 -7.74 -22.52
C ILE A 3 12.51 -7.27 -21.38
N ASP A 4 11.53 -8.10 -21.02
CA ASP A 4 10.58 -7.80 -19.95
C ASP A 4 11.32 -7.76 -18.60
N TYR A 5 12.20 -8.73 -18.35
CA TYR A 5 13.02 -8.80 -17.14
C TYR A 5 13.88 -7.54 -16.95
N HIS A 6 14.65 -7.15 -17.97
CA HIS A 6 15.50 -5.95 -17.90
C HIS A 6 14.70 -4.67 -17.72
N SER A 7 13.51 -4.59 -18.33
CA SER A 7 12.62 -3.44 -18.19
C SER A 7 12.08 -3.33 -16.77
N ILE A 8 11.70 -4.45 -16.15
CA ILE A 8 11.24 -4.49 -14.75
C ILE A 8 12.39 -4.10 -13.81
N LEU A 9 13.59 -4.64 -13.99
CA LEU A 9 14.75 -4.27 -13.17
C LEU A 9 15.06 -2.77 -13.24
N ARG A 10 15.05 -2.20 -14.45
CA ARG A 10 15.22 -0.75 -14.64
C ARG A 10 14.14 0.04 -13.92
N TYR A 11 12.89 -0.44 -13.94
CA TYR A 11 11.78 0.23 -13.28
C TYR A 11 11.92 0.23 -11.75
N ILE A 12 12.41 -0.89 -11.18
CA ILE A 12 12.73 -1.00 -9.74
C ILE A 12 13.87 -0.04 -9.38
N TRP A 13 15.01 -0.21 -10.04
CA TRP A 13 16.25 0.49 -9.71
C TRP A 13 16.22 1.99 -10.02
N ALA A 14 15.25 2.46 -10.81
CA ALA A 14 14.98 3.89 -11.00
C ALA A 14 14.64 4.61 -9.68
N SER A 15 14.17 3.89 -8.65
CA SER A 15 13.85 4.49 -7.35
C SER A 15 14.47 3.81 -6.14
N GLU A 16 14.95 2.57 -6.28
CA GLU A 16 15.68 1.87 -5.21
C GLU A 16 16.73 0.92 -5.81
N SER A 17 17.97 1.41 -5.97
CA SER A 17 19.06 0.67 -6.61
C SER A 17 19.80 -0.29 -5.66
N THR A 18 19.52 -0.23 -4.36
CA THR A 18 20.21 -1.03 -3.35
C THR A 18 19.52 -2.35 -3.05
N ILE A 19 18.30 -2.55 -3.57
CA ILE A 19 17.52 -3.75 -3.32
C ILE A 19 18.02 -4.93 -4.15
N ASP A 20 18.15 -6.08 -3.50
CA ASP A 20 18.48 -7.35 -4.15
C ASP A 20 17.21 -8.01 -4.67
N ILE A 21 17.19 -8.34 -5.96
CA ILE A 21 16.05 -8.97 -6.62
C ILE A 21 16.34 -10.46 -6.78
N GLU A 22 15.79 -11.25 -5.85
CA GLU A 22 15.97 -12.69 -5.87
C GLU A 22 15.25 -13.34 -7.05
N GLN A 23 13.98 -12.98 -7.29
CA GLN A 23 13.14 -13.62 -8.30
C GLN A 23 12.06 -12.70 -8.87
N ILE A 24 11.71 -12.91 -10.14
CA ILE A 24 10.56 -12.28 -10.80
C ILE A 24 9.64 -13.37 -11.32
N PHE A 25 8.37 -13.33 -10.89
CA PHE A 25 7.35 -14.29 -11.28
C PHE A 25 6.30 -13.64 -12.15
N LYS A 26 5.99 -14.27 -13.29
CA LYS A 26 4.80 -13.93 -14.06
C LYS A 26 3.58 -14.60 -13.44
N ILE A 27 2.61 -13.80 -13.02
CA ILE A 27 1.36 -14.28 -12.42
C ILE A 27 0.24 -14.10 -13.44
N ALA A 28 -0.57 -15.14 -13.64
CA ALA A 28 -1.77 -15.09 -14.47
C ALA A 28 -2.90 -15.80 -13.76
N ARG A 29 -3.87 -15.05 -13.23
CA ARG A 29 -5.03 -15.62 -12.54
C ARG A 29 -6.14 -15.93 -13.53
N PRO A 30 -6.88 -17.05 -13.36
CA PRO A 30 -7.96 -17.41 -14.27
C PRO A 30 -8.96 -16.26 -14.45
N ASN A 31 -9.28 -15.96 -15.71
CA ASN A 31 -10.25 -14.95 -16.13
C ASN A 31 -9.91 -13.48 -15.78
N GLU A 32 -8.75 -13.18 -15.17
CA GLU A 32 -8.40 -11.80 -14.80
C GLU A 32 -8.15 -10.92 -16.03
N ASP A 33 -7.36 -11.40 -16.99
CA ASP A 33 -7.12 -10.72 -18.27
C ASP A 33 -8.39 -10.50 -19.09
N GLU A 34 -9.31 -11.47 -19.05
CA GLU A 34 -10.60 -11.35 -19.73
C GLU A 34 -11.50 -10.32 -19.03
N ARG A 35 -11.54 -10.33 -17.69
CA ARG A 35 -12.28 -9.34 -16.90
C ARG A 35 -11.76 -7.93 -17.13
N LEU A 36 -10.44 -7.75 -17.20
CA LEU A 36 -9.82 -6.46 -17.48
C LEU A 36 -10.19 -5.98 -18.88
N ARG A 37 -9.97 -6.80 -19.92
CA ARG A 37 -10.32 -6.46 -21.31
C ARG A 37 -11.80 -6.16 -21.50
N LYS A 38 -12.69 -6.89 -20.84
CA LYS A 38 -14.15 -6.65 -20.87
C LYS A 38 -14.56 -5.27 -20.34
N ARG A 39 -13.74 -4.63 -19.50
CA ARG A 39 -14.02 -3.25 -19.04
C ARG A 39 -13.87 -2.23 -20.16
N ASN A 40 -13.10 -2.53 -21.21
CA ASN A 40 -12.87 -1.67 -22.35
C ASN A 40 -12.50 -0.23 -21.95
N LEU A 41 -11.65 -0.11 -20.93
CA LEU A 41 -11.09 1.15 -20.48
C LEU A 41 -9.79 1.42 -21.23
N ASN A 42 -9.44 2.69 -21.40
CA ASN A 42 -8.15 3.12 -21.92
C ASN A 42 -7.16 3.38 -20.77
N ASN A 43 -5.96 3.85 -21.12
CA ASN A 43 -4.98 4.37 -20.16
C ASN A 43 -4.48 3.30 -19.17
N HIS A 44 -3.85 2.26 -19.72
CA HIS A 44 -3.31 1.15 -18.94
C HIS A 44 -1.85 1.42 -18.56
N TYR A 45 -1.51 1.19 -17.29
CA TYR A 45 -0.15 1.29 -16.78
C TYR A 45 0.23 0.07 -15.95
N LEU A 46 1.52 -0.23 -15.91
CA LEU A 46 2.10 -1.13 -14.93
C LEU A 46 2.48 -0.34 -13.68
N LEU A 47 1.78 -0.61 -12.57
CA LEU A 47 1.94 0.10 -11.31
C LEU A 47 2.22 -0.87 -10.15
N TRP A 48 3.01 -0.40 -9.20
CA TRP A 48 3.45 -1.15 -8.04
C TRP A 48 2.38 -1.16 -6.94
N HIS A 49 2.14 -2.33 -6.36
CA HIS A 49 1.33 -2.51 -5.15
C HIS A 49 2.13 -3.26 -4.09
N GLY A 50 2.51 -2.54 -3.03
CA GLY A 50 3.16 -3.11 -1.86
C GLY A 50 2.12 -3.73 -0.93
N THR A 51 2.44 -4.88 -0.36
CA THR A 51 1.55 -5.58 0.55
C THR A 51 2.35 -6.44 1.53
N SER A 52 1.79 -6.66 2.72
CA SER A 52 2.36 -7.60 3.67
C SER A 52 2.39 -9.02 3.11
N ILE A 53 3.42 -9.79 3.45
CA ILE A 53 3.53 -11.21 3.05
C ILE A 53 2.31 -12.03 3.46
N CYS A 54 1.68 -11.71 4.60
CA CYS A 54 0.47 -12.36 5.10
C CYS A 54 -0.72 -12.22 4.14
N ASN A 55 -0.76 -11.15 3.34
CA ASN A 55 -1.86 -10.87 2.41
C ASN A 55 -1.65 -11.53 1.04
N LEU A 56 -0.42 -11.93 0.70
CA LEU A 56 -0.06 -12.36 -0.65
C LEU A 56 -0.90 -13.55 -1.13
N ILE A 57 -1.03 -14.61 -0.33
CA ILE A 57 -1.83 -15.80 -0.69
C ILE A 57 -3.29 -15.39 -0.96
N SER A 58 -3.83 -14.49 -0.14
CA SER A 58 -5.20 -14.02 -0.28
C SER A 58 -5.42 -13.22 -1.58
N ILE A 59 -4.41 -12.46 -2.01
CA ILE A 59 -4.41 -11.72 -3.27
C ILE A 59 -4.25 -12.67 -4.46
N LEU A 60 -3.35 -13.65 -4.39
CA LEU A 60 -3.17 -14.62 -5.47
C LEU A 60 -4.42 -15.48 -5.70
N THR A 61 -5.15 -15.80 -4.62
CA THR A 61 -6.39 -16.59 -4.70
C THR A 61 -7.58 -15.74 -5.15
N ARG A 62 -7.85 -14.62 -4.48
CA ARG A 62 -9.10 -13.84 -4.67
C ARG A 62 -8.93 -12.55 -5.47
N GLY A 63 -7.70 -12.06 -5.57
CA GLY A 63 -7.35 -10.81 -6.23
C GLY A 63 -7.21 -9.67 -5.25
N LEU A 64 -6.84 -8.51 -5.77
CA LEU A 64 -6.90 -7.27 -5.03
C LEU A 64 -8.38 -6.92 -4.79
N LEU A 65 -8.75 -6.82 -3.52
CA LEU A 65 -10.09 -6.47 -3.09
C LEU A 65 -10.05 -5.10 -2.42
N VAL A 66 -11.07 -4.28 -2.69
CA VAL A 66 -11.30 -3.09 -1.86
C VAL A 66 -11.71 -3.58 -0.48
N GLY A 67 -11.01 -3.13 0.57
CA GLY A 67 -11.18 -3.61 1.93
C GLY A 67 -12.63 -3.59 2.43
N SER A 68 -12.91 -4.43 3.42
CA SER A 68 -14.24 -4.54 4.07
C SER A 68 -14.70 -3.19 4.62
N LEU A 69 -16.03 -2.97 4.68
CA LEU A 69 -16.62 -1.73 5.18
C LEU A 69 -16.21 -1.38 6.62
N VAL A 70 -15.77 -2.38 7.39
CA VAL A 70 -15.43 -2.35 8.82
C VAL A 70 -13.91 -2.28 9.06
N ALA A 71 -13.06 -2.40 8.02
CA ALA A 71 -11.63 -2.22 8.19
C ALA A 71 -11.36 -0.74 8.50
N ASN A 72 -10.68 -0.47 9.63
CA ASN A 72 -10.39 0.88 10.11
C ASN A 72 -9.80 1.71 8.95
N ALA A 73 -10.45 2.83 8.64
CA ALA A 73 -10.13 3.70 7.50
C ALA A 73 -8.81 4.47 7.66
N THR A 74 -8.01 4.12 8.68
CA THR A 74 -6.74 4.77 9.00
C THR A 74 -5.73 4.50 7.88
N GLY A 75 -5.16 5.57 7.30
CA GLY A 75 -4.11 5.50 6.29
C GLY A 75 -4.55 5.50 4.81
N SER A 76 -5.82 5.73 4.49
CA SER A 76 -6.32 5.84 3.10
C SER A 76 -6.45 7.28 2.62
N LEU A 77 -5.48 7.77 1.83
CA LEU A 77 -5.40 9.17 1.38
C LEU A 77 -6.60 9.67 0.57
N PHE A 78 -7.29 8.78 -0.16
CA PHE A 78 -8.39 9.11 -1.07
C PHE A 78 -9.63 8.23 -0.85
N GLY A 79 -9.78 7.68 0.36
CA GLY A 79 -10.89 6.79 0.72
C GLY A 79 -10.67 5.33 0.31
N LYS A 80 -11.76 4.54 0.29
CA LYS A 80 -11.66 3.10 0.05
C LYS A 80 -11.34 2.81 -1.42
N GLY A 81 -10.22 2.13 -1.68
CA GLY A 81 -9.78 1.79 -3.01
C GLY A 81 -8.56 0.87 -3.01
N ILE A 82 -8.14 0.48 -4.22
CA ILE A 82 -6.85 -0.20 -4.43
C ILE A 82 -5.83 0.89 -4.72
N TYR A 83 -4.78 0.93 -3.91
CA TYR A 83 -3.71 1.91 -4.03
C TYR A 83 -2.53 1.31 -4.78
N THR A 84 -2.02 2.05 -5.77
CA THR A 84 -0.84 1.68 -6.55
C THR A 84 0.06 2.89 -6.74
N ALA A 85 1.33 2.67 -7.07
CA ALA A 85 2.30 3.71 -7.32
C ALA A 85 3.11 3.43 -8.59
N ASP A 86 3.49 4.48 -9.27
CA ASP A 86 4.48 4.47 -10.35
C ASP A 86 5.92 4.37 -9.82
N VAL A 87 6.16 4.75 -8.57
CA VAL A 87 7.48 4.66 -7.92
C VAL A 87 7.57 3.41 -7.04
N PHE A 88 8.52 2.51 -7.34
CA PHE A 88 8.74 1.28 -6.56
C PHE A 88 8.98 1.56 -5.06
N LYS A 89 9.86 2.52 -4.75
CA LYS A 89 10.17 2.92 -3.36
C LYS A 89 8.94 3.36 -2.55
N LYS A 90 7.93 3.96 -3.18
CA LYS A 90 6.69 4.38 -2.52
C LYS A 90 5.86 3.19 -2.06
N SER A 91 5.83 2.13 -2.86
CA SER A 91 5.14 0.88 -2.50
C SER A 91 5.92 0.06 -1.48
N LEU A 92 7.26 0.19 -1.42
CA LEU A 92 8.11 -0.59 -0.52
C LEU A 92 7.75 -0.40 0.97
N GLY A 93 7.30 0.79 1.37
CA GLY A 93 6.85 1.04 2.75
C GLY A 93 5.64 0.21 3.20
N TYR A 94 4.90 -0.39 2.28
CA TYR A 94 3.75 -1.26 2.56
C TYR A 94 4.10 -2.75 2.57
N CYS A 95 5.33 -3.09 2.21
CA CYS A 95 5.85 -4.45 2.21
C CYS A 95 6.36 -4.81 3.61
N SER A 96 5.46 -5.10 4.54
CA SER A 96 5.84 -5.65 5.85
C SER A 96 6.04 -7.17 5.76
N GLY A 97 7.25 -7.62 6.07
CA GLY A 97 7.54 -9.03 6.28
C GLY A 97 7.25 -9.44 7.72
N VAL A 98 7.46 -10.74 7.99
CA VAL A 98 7.50 -11.23 9.37
C VAL A 98 8.88 -10.87 9.90
N LYS A 99 8.97 -9.80 10.71
CA LYS A 99 10.22 -9.38 11.37
C LYS A 99 10.80 -10.55 12.15
N GLN A 100 11.81 -11.21 11.59
CA GLN A 100 12.57 -12.20 12.34
C GLN A 100 14.07 -11.98 12.33
N ASN A 101 14.69 -11.25 11.38
CA ASN A 101 16.12 -10.82 11.37
C ASN A 101 16.43 -9.94 10.12
N ASP A 102 17.67 -9.44 10.00
CA ASP A 102 18.27 -8.60 8.91
C ASP A 102 18.09 -9.10 7.45
N ASN A 103 17.45 -10.26 7.23
CA ASN A 103 17.16 -10.82 5.90
C ASN A 103 15.64 -10.86 5.65
N GLU A 104 14.98 -9.70 5.75
CA GLU A 104 13.54 -9.60 5.51
C GLU A 104 13.24 -9.70 4.00
N ARG A 105 12.72 -10.84 3.57
CA ARG A 105 12.15 -11.01 2.23
C ARG A 105 10.76 -10.41 2.18
N CYS A 106 10.51 -9.61 1.17
CA CYS A 106 9.18 -9.11 0.87
C CYS A 106 8.76 -9.45 -0.56
N PHE A 107 7.46 -9.41 -0.79
CA PHE A 107 6.88 -9.51 -2.12
C PHE A 107 6.28 -8.18 -2.53
N MET A 108 6.45 -7.84 -3.80
CA MET A 108 5.87 -6.67 -4.45
C MET A 108 5.08 -7.14 -5.66
N LEU A 109 3.91 -6.55 -5.89
CA LEU A 109 3.12 -6.82 -7.09
C LEU A 109 3.32 -5.70 -8.11
N LEU A 110 3.54 -6.08 -9.36
CA LEU A 110 3.47 -5.18 -10.51
C LEU A 110 2.20 -5.53 -11.29
N CYS A 111 1.22 -4.62 -11.27
CA CYS A 111 -0.11 -4.88 -11.80
C CYS A 111 -0.39 -4.01 -13.03
N GLU A 112 -1.03 -4.59 -14.05
CA GLU A 112 -1.66 -3.80 -15.11
C GLU A 112 -2.94 -3.16 -14.55
N VAL A 113 -2.99 -1.83 -14.57
CA VAL A 113 -4.09 -1.04 -14.04
C VAL A 113 -4.66 -0.17 -15.15
N ALA A 114 -5.94 -0.39 -15.47
CA ALA A 114 -6.69 0.46 -16.39
C ALA A 114 -7.20 1.70 -15.63
N LEU A 115 -6.48 2.82 -15.73
CA LEU A 115 -6.81 4.06 -15.02
C LEU A 115 -8.02 4.78 -15.64
N GLY A 116 -8.24 4.62 -16.94
CA GLY A 116 -9.26 5.38 -17.65
C GLY A 116 -9.07 6.89 -17.51
N ASN A 117 -10.17 7.60 -17.26
CA ASN A 117 -10.17 9.04 -17.02
C ASN A 117 -9.69 9.36 -15.60
N ILE A 118 -8.53 9.98 -15.49
CA ILE A 118 -7.90 10.32 -14.20
C ILE A 118 -8.53 11.58 -13.63
N LYS A 119 -8.87 11.54 -12.34
CA LYS A 119 -9.16 12.73 -11.55
C LYS A 119 -7.93 13.11 -10.74
N GLU A 120 -7.30 14.21 -11.10
CA GLU A 120 -6.16 14.75 -10.37
C GLU A 120 -6.62 15.42 -9.07
N VAL A 121 -5.88 15.18 -7.99
CA VAL A 121 -6.12 15.78 -6.68
C VAL A 121 -4.83 16.46 -6.22
N GLY A 122 -4.87 17.78 -6.03
CA GLY A 122 -3.73 18.56 -5.58
C GLY A 122 -3.36 18.28 -4.12
N ALA A 123 -2.11 18.55 -3.77
CA ALA A 123 -1.51 18.25 -2.46
C ALA A 123 -2.31 18.80 -1.25
N SER A 124 -3.01 19.92 -1.41
CA SER A 124 -3.78 20.59 -0.34
C SER A 124 -5.02 19.83 0.13
N ARG A 125 -5.37 18.69 -0.49
CA ARG A 125 -6.56 17.89 -0.16
C ARG A 125 -6.22 16.51 0.41
N VAL A 126 -4.94 16.22 0.62
CA VAL A 126 -4.49 14.99 1.28
C VAL A 126 -4.63 15.22 2.79
N GLN A 127 -5.70 14.71 3.38
CA GLN A 127 -5.86 14.72 4.84
C GLN A 127 -5.06 13.56 5.41
N THR A 128 -3.91 13.85 6.02
CA THR A 128 -3.21 12.93 6.92
C THR A 128 -3.81 13.11 8.29
N ASN A 129 -4.59 12.13 8.76
CA ASN A 129 -5.00 12.10 10.16
C ASN A 129 -3.84 11.48 10.95
N ASP A 130 -2.82 12.29 11.21
CA ASP A 130 -1.73 11.99 12.14
C ASP A 130 -1.86 12.92 13.37
N ASP A 131 -3.09 13.06 13.90
CA ASP A 131 -3.33 13.65 15.21
C ASP A 131 -3.52 12.49 16.19
N ASP A 132 -2.40 11.93 16.67
CA ASP A 132 -2.40 11.12 17.89
C ASP A 132 -2.42 12.09 19.08
N ASP A 133 -3.49 11.98 19.87
CA ASP A 133 -3.77 12.72 21.09
C ASP A 133 -2.70 12.46 22.17
N ASP A 134 -1.84 13.45 22.42
CA ASP A 134 -1.13 13.56 23.71
C ASP A 134 -1.99 14.48 24.64
N GLU A 135 -3.10 13.95 25.16
CA GLU A 135 -3.69 14.48 26.39
C GLU A 135 -2.85 13.96 27.57
N GLU A 136 -1.88 14.75 28.02
CA GLU A 136 -1.27 14.59 29.34
C GLU A 136 -2.31 14.98 30.40
N ASP A 137 -2.94 13.98 31.03
CA ASP A 137 -3.72 14.16 32.26
C ASP A 137 -2.77 14.59 33.39
N GLU A 138 -2.69 15.90 33.67
CA GLU A 138 -2.09 16.42 34.90
C GLU A 138 -3.03 16.13 36.09
N ASP A 139 -2.62 15.21 36.96
CA ASP A 139 -3.25 14.93 38.25
C ASP A 139 -3.26 16.19 39.16
N GLU A 140 -4.40 16.87 39.24
CA GLU A 140 -4.64 17.98 40.17
C GLU A 140 -4.90 17.42 41.59
N VAL A 141 -3.84 17.34 42.42
CA VAL A 141 -3.96 17.07 43.87
C VAL A 141 -4.62 18.28 44.54
N LYS A 142 -5.89 18.13 44.95
CA LYS A 142 -6.58 19.09 45.83
C LYS A 142 -6.43 18.64 47.28
N ASP A 143 -5.57 19.35 48.02
CA ASP A 143 -5.56 19.39 49.48
C ASP A 143 -6.77 20.21 49.95
N ASP A 144 -7.82 19.54 50.44
CA ASP A 144 -8.90 20.20 51.18
C ASP A 144 -8.64 20.05 52.68
N ASP A 145 -7.91 21.02 53.23
CA ASP A 145 -7.93 21.36 54.65
C ASP A 145 -9.29 22.02 54.99
N ALA A 146 -10.18 21.25 55.60
CA ALA A 146 -11.38 21.78 56.25
C ALA A 146 -11.18 21.80 57.78
N VAL A 147 -10.69 22.93 58.28
CA VAL A 147 -10.82 23.36 59.68
C VAL A 147 -12.15 24.09 59.83
N LEU A 148 -13.05 23.61 60.68
CA LEU A 148 -13.98 24.47 61.42
C LEU A 148 -14.31 23.85 62.79
N ASP A 149 -14.26 24.72 63.81
CA ASP A 149 -14.76 24.58 65.19
C ASP A 149 -16.22 24.12 65.29
#